data_AF-A0A517LH51-F1
#
_entry.id   AF-A0A517LH51-F1
#
_cell.length_a   1.000
_cell.length_b   1.000
_cell.length_c   1.000
_cell.angle_alpha   90.00
_cell.angle_beta   90.00
_cell.angle_gamma   90.00
#
_symmetry.space_group_name_H-M   'P 1'
#
loop_
_entity.id
_entity.type
_entity.pdbx_description
1 polymer ?
#
loop_
_entity_poly.entity_id
_entity_poly.type
_entity_poly.pdbx_seq_one_letter_code
_entity_poly.pdbx_strand_id
1 'polypeptide(L)'
;MTSILRSLTPINPAPRDYVVPAFPSLYWPFPLRSGQANYLYHATDIWRFTVLWTLLFYGAVHLSVAVYAMIIGRKNWKVIWIVPIVYVVIGGTEAIIAGSIVGGL
;
A
#
# COMPACT_ATOMS: atom_id res chain seq x y z
N MET A 1 1.06 8.55 40.42
CA MET A 1 1.81 8.83 39.17
C MET A 1 2.21 7.57 38.37
N THR A 2 1.84 6.37 38.81
CA THR A 2 2.17 5.10 38.13
C THR A 2 1.07 4.59 37.17
N SER A 3 -0.16 5.10 37.25
CA SER A 3 -1.28 4.68 36.41
C SER A 3 -1.26 5.27 34.99
N ILE A 4 -0.84 6.53 34.83
CA ILE A 4 -0.77 7.23 33.54
C ILE A 4 0.36 6.66 32.65
N LEU A 5 1.46 6.19 33.25
CA LEU A 5 2.55 5.56 32.49
C LEU A 5 2.15 4.18 31.94
N ARG A 6 1.23 3.47 32.62
CA ARG A 6 0.64 2.21 32.14
C ARG A 6 -0.33 2.40 30.98
N SER A 7 -0.90 3.59 30.78
CA SER A 7 -1.78 3.87 29.63
C SER A 7 -1.02 4.28 28.36
N LEU A 8 0.29 4.57 28.47
CA LEU A 8 1.16 4.94 27.36
C LEU A 8 1.99 3.77 26.83
N THR A 9 2.04 2.65 27.56
CA THR A 9 2.60 1.41 27.02
C THR A 9 1.68 0.90 25.91
N PRO A 10 2.21 0.65 24.69
CA PRO A 10 1.43 0.05 23.61
C PRO A 10 0.74 -1.20 24.14
N ILE A 11 -0.58 -1.28 23.97
CA ILE A 11 -1.43 -2.33 24.55
C ILE A 11 -1.07 -3.71 23.97
N ASN A 12 -0.36 -3.74 22.84
CA ASN A 12 0.09 -4.93 22.16
C ASN A 12 1.55 -4.78 21.70
N PRO A 13 2.55 -4.90 22.60
CA PRO A 13 3.93 -4.90 22.19
C PRO A 13 4.20 -6.12 21.31
N ALA A 14 5.09 -5.97 20.33
CA ALA A 14 5.52 -7.08 19.49
C ALA A 14 6.04 -8.25 20.36
N PRO A 15 5.77 -9.52 19.99
CA PRO A 15 6.41 -10.68 20.59
C PRO A 15 7.94 -10.54 20.63
N ARG A 16 8.62 -11.13 21.61
CA ARG A 16 10.08 -10.98 21.77
C ARG A 16 10.87 -11.59 20.61
N ASP A 17 10.29 -12.59 19.96
CA ASP A 17 10.78 -13.31 18.80
C ASP A 17 10.20 -12.76 17.48
N TYR A 18 9.54 -11.59 17.53
CA TYR A 18 8.97 -10.96 16.35
C TYR A 18 10.05 -10.64 15.30
N VAL A 19 9.79 -11.08 14.08
CA VAL A 19 10.54 -10.69 12.90
C VAL A 19 9.56 -10.07 11.91
N VAL A 20 9.92 -8.91 11.36
CA VAL A 20 9.11 -8.23 10.35
C VAL A 20 9.00 -9.12 9.11
N PRO A 21 7.79 -9.49 8.66
CA PRO A 21 7.62 -10.29 7.45
C PRO A 21 8.07 -9.51 6.22
N ALA A 22 8.61 -10.22 5.22
CA ALA A 22 9.00 -9.60 3.96
C ALA A 22 7.78 -9.12 3.15
N PHE A 23 7.89 -7.93 2.55
CA PHE A 23 6.95 -7.44 1.55
C PHE A 23 6.91 -8.41 0.34
N PRO A 24 5.76 -8.70 -0.30
CA PRO A 24 4.49 -7.97 -0.22
C PRO A 24 3.42 -8.53 0.73
N SER A 25 3.56 -9.71 1.32
CA SER A 25 2.41 -10.40 1.95
C SER A 25 2.48 -10.51 3.47
N LEU A 26 1.40 -10.12 4.17
CA LEU A 26 1.17 -10.48 5.57
C LEU A 26 0.65 -11.92 5.70
N TYR A 27 -0.27 -12.34 4.85
CA TYR A 27 -0.65 -13.73 4.62
C TYR A 27 -1.62 -13.74 3.43
N TRP A 28 -1.82 -14.92 2.84
CA TRP A 28 -2.84 -15.08 1.82
C TRP A 28 -4.14 -15.56 2.48
N PRO A 29 -5.28 -14.88 2.28
CA PRO A 29 -6.55 -15.28 2.89
C PRO A 29 -7.15 -16.54 2.24
N PHE A 30 -6.67 -16.93 1.05
CA PHE A 30 -7.11 -18.16 0.38
C PHE A 30 -6.21 -19.34 0.78
N PRO A 31 -6.77 -20.54 0.99
CA PRO A 31 -6.02 -21.70 1.46
C PRO A 31 -5.11 -22.26 0.35
N LEU A 32 -3.88 -21.74 0.24
CA LEU A 32 -2.83 -22.31 -0.62
C LEU A 32 -1.73 -23.00 0.20
N ARG A 33 -1.43 -22.52 1.41
CA ARG A 33 -0.67 -23.20 2.46
C ARG A 33 -1.13 -22.71 3.83
N SER A 34 -1.43 -23.66 4.71
CA SER A 34 -2.01 -23.49 6.02
C SER A 34 -1.13 -22.69 7.00
N GLY A 35 -1.75 -21.73 7.70
CA GLY A 35 -1.75 -21.80 9.17
C GLY A 35 -1.27 -20.60 9.98
N GLN A 36 -0.49 -19.68 9.42
CA GLN A 36 0.13 -18.63 10.24
C GLN A 36 -0.15 -17.24 9.65
N ALA A 37 -1.01 -16.48 10.34
CA ALA A 37 -1.17 -15.06 10.07
C ALA A 37 0.12 -14.33 10.48
N ASN A 38 0.72 -13.55 9.57
CA ASN A 38 1.77 -12.62 9.94
C ASN A 38 1.14 -11.24 10.20
N TYR A 39 1.69 -10.55 11.19
CA TYR A 39 1.22 -9.24 11.65
C TYR A 39 2.37 -8.23 11.61
N LEU A 40 2.02 -6.97 11.38
CA LEU A 40 2.94 -5.84 11.54
C LEU A 40 2.68 -5.19 12.89
N TYR A 41 3.72 -5.06 13.71
CA TYR A 41 3.61 -4.45 15.04
C TYR A 41 4.21 -3.04 15.09
N HIS A 42 5.08 -2.68 14.15
CA HIS A 42 5.68 -1.36 14.09
C HIS A 42 4.88 -0.46 13.15
N ALA A 43 4.54 0.74 13.63
CA ALA A 43 3.78 1.74 12.87
C ALA A 43 4.44 2.10 11.53
N THR A 44 5.78 2.18 11.49
CA THR A 44 6.53 2.41 10.25
C THR A 44 6.34 1.31 9.22
N ASP A 45 6.24 0.05 9.66
CA ASP A 45 6.05 -1.08 8.74
C ASP A 45 4.61 -1.14 8.25
N ILE A 46 3.63 -0.86 9.14
CA ILE A 46 2.21 -0.74 8.78
C ILE A 46 2.03 0.34 7.71
N TRP A 47 2.56 1.54 7.96
CA TRP A 47 2.46 2.66 7.02
C TRP A 47 3.12 2.34 5.67
N ARG A 48 4.32 1.74 5.67
CA ARG A 48 4.98 1.32 4.41
C ARG A 48 4.14 0.31 3.66
N PHE A 49 3.59 -0.68 4.37
CA PHE A 49 2.73 -1.70 3.77
C PHE A 49 1.50 -1.08 3.12
N THR A 50 0.76 -0.22 3.83
CA THR A 50 -0.45 0.41 3.27
C THR A 50 -0.11 1.31 2.07
N VAL A 51 0.90 2.18 2.19
CA VAL A 51 1.31 3.07 1.09
C VAL A 51 1.75 2.29 -0.14
N LEU A 52 2.59 1.25 0.00
CA LEU A 52 3.06 0.47 -1.13
C LEU A 52 1.93 -0.32 -1.79
N TRP A 53 1.03 -0.93 -1.02
CA TRP A 53 -0.12 -1.63 -1.59
C TRP A 53 -1.11 -0.69 -2.28
N THR A 54 -1.37 0.48 -1.70
CA THR A 54 -2.20 1.50 -2.35
C THR A 54 -1.56 1.98 -3.65
N LEU A 55 -0.25 2.23 -3.67
CA LEU A 55 0.49 2.57 -4.89
C LEU A 55 0.39 1.51 -5.97
N LEU A 56 0.54 0.23 -5.60
CA LEU A 56 0.41 -0.88 -6.55
C LEU A 56 -1.01 -0.97 -7.11
N PHE A 57 -2.04 -0.87 -6.27
CA PHE A 57 -3.43 -0.95 -6.70
C PHE A 57 -3.82 0.23 -7.60
N TYR A 58 -3.57 1.46 -7.16
CA TYR A 58 -3.88 2.66 -7.92
C TYR A 58 -3.07 2.70 -9.21
N GLY A 59 -1.78 2.36 -9.15
CA GLY A 59 -0.91 2.26 -10.33
C GLY A 59 -1.44 1.25 -11.34
N ALA A 60 -1.83 0.04 -10.91
CA ALA A 60 -2.39 -0.97 -11.80
C ALA A 60 -3.69 -0.50 -12.49
N VAL A 61 -4.61 0.13 -11.74
CA VAL A 61 -5.86 0.66 -12.29
C VAL A 61 -5.58 1.81 -13.26
N HIS A 62 -4.80 2.81 -12.85
CA HIS A 62 -4.50 3.98 -13.67
C HIS A 62 -3.74 3.60 -14.95
N LEU A 63 -2.76 2.70 -14.86
CA LEU A 63 -2.04 2.21 -16.04
C LEU A 63 -2.96 1.41 -16.97
N SER A 64 -3.90 0.62 -16.43
CA SER A 64 -4.87 -0.11 -17.26
C SER A 64 -5.77 0.84 -18.04
N VAL A 65 -6.26 1.91 -17.40
CA VAL A 65 -7.05 2.95 -18.06
C VAL A 65 -6.21 3.76 -19.05
N ALA A 66 -4.96 4.08 -18.70
CA ALA A 66 -4.04 4.75 -19.62
C ALA A 66 -3.80 3.91 -20.88
N VAL A 67 -3.51 2.61 -20.74
CA VAL A 67 -3.36 1.69 -21.88
C VAL A 67 -4.62 1.68 -22.75
N TYR A 68 -5.80 1.59 -22.13
CA TYR A 68 -7.07 1.66 -22.86
C TYR A 68 -7.22 2.98 -23.64
N ALA A 69 -6.94 4.12 -23.00
CA ALA A 69 -6.96 5.43 -23.64
C ALA A 69 -5.96 5.54 -24.80
N MET A 70 -4.76 4.95 -24.67
CA MET A 70 -3.77 4.90 -25.74
C MET A 70 -4.25 4.04 -26.93
N ILE A 71 -4.95 2.94 -26.69
CA ILE A 71 -5.51 2.11 -27.78
C ILE A 71 -6.54 2.90 -28.60
N ILE A 72 -7.44 3.61 -27.93
CA ILE A 72 -8.47 4.43 -28.58
C ILE A 72 -7.86 5.67 -29.26
N GLY A 73 -6.90 6.32 -28.61
CA GLY A 73 -6.24 7.56 -29.08
C GLY A 73 -5.11 7.36 -30.09
N ARG A 74 -4.84 6.13 -30.54
CA ARG A 74 -3.66 5.75 -31.34
C ARG A 74 -3.38 6.58 -32.60
N LYS A 75 -4.41 7.26 -33.15
CA LYS A 75 -4.26 8.12 -34.34
C LYS A 75 -3.35 9.32 -34.07
N ASN A 76 -3.29 9.81 -32.84
CA ASN A 76 -2.50 10.98 -32.43
C ASN A 76 -1.22 10.55 -31.71
N TRP A 77 -0.40 9.71 -32.36
CA TRP A 77 0.76 9.04 -31.74
C TRP A 77 1.81 9.97 -31.12
N LYS A 78 1.91 11.23 -31.56
CA LYS A 78 2.85 12.21 -30.99
C LYS A 78 2.43 12.71 -29.60
N VAL A 79 1.12 12.77 -29.34
CA VAL A 79 0.56 13.30 -28.08
C VAL A 79 0.32 12.17 -27.07
N ILE A 80 0.15 10.94 -27.55
CA ILE A 80 -0.32 9.81 -26.74
C ILE A 80 0.57 9.45 -25.55
N TRP A 81 1.86 9.78 -25.63
CA TRP A 81 2.83 9.51 -24.57
C TRP A 81 2.63 10.36 -23.31
N ILE A 82 1.87 11.47 -23.40
CA ILE A 82 1.52 12.26 -22.21
C ILE A 82 0.53 11.53 -21.30
N VAL A 83 -0.30 10.64 -21.86
CA VAL A 83 -1.35 9.91 -21.15
C VAL A 83 -0.80 9.11 -19.96
N PRO A 84 0.17 8.19 -20.13
CA PRO A 84 0.69 7.43 -19.00
C PRO A 84 1.34 8.33 -17.93
N ILE A 85 2.00 9.42 -18.33
CA ILE A 85 2.63 10.35 -17.39
C ILE A 85 1.58 11.00 -16.49
N VAL A 86 0.50 11.53 -17.08
CA VAL A 86 -0.60 12.17 -16.34
C VAL A 86 -1.26 11.17 -15.38
N TYR A 87 -1.53 9.96 -15.85
CA TYR A 87 -2.18 8.93 -15.04
C TYR A 87 -1.29 8.44 -13.88
N VAL A 88 0.03 8.36 -14.08
CA VAL A 88 0.97 8.02 -13.00
C VAL A 88 1.05 9.14 -11.96
N VAL A 89 1.06 10.40 -12.37
CA VAL A 89 1.09 11.54 -11.43
C VAL A 89 -0.19 11.61 -10.59
N ILE A 90 -1.35 11.47 -11.23
CA ILE A 90 -2.65 11.49 -10.54
C ILE A 90 -2.75 10.28 -9.59
N GLY A 91 -2.63 9.06 -10.13
CA GLY A 91 -2.77 7.84 -9.34
C GLY A 91 -1.72 7.71 -8.24
N GLY A 92 -0.49 8.16 -8.48
CA GLY A 92 0.57 8.18 -7.47
C GLY A 92 0.29 9.16 -6.33
N THR A 93 -0.21 10.35 -6.64
CA THR A 93 -0.58 11.36 -5.63
C THR A 93 -1.75 10.86 -4.77
N GLU A 94 -2.80 10.35 -5.41
CA GLU A 94 -3.95 9.75 -4.72
C GLU A 94 -3.52 8.59 -3.81
N ALA A 95 -2.64 7.72 -4.32
CA ALA A 95 -2.16 6.57 -3.56
C ALA A 95 -1.32 6.93 -2.34
N ILE A 96 -0.43 7.92 -2.45
CA ILE A 96 0.37 8.40 -1.32
C ILE A 96 -0.55 8.96 -0.23
N ILE A 97 -1.53 9.77 -0.61
CA ILE A 97 -2.48 10.39 0.33
C ILE A 97 -3.34 9.29 0.99
N ALA A 98 -4.02 8.46 0.20
CA ALA A 98 -4.92 7.43 0.71
C ALA A 98 -4.17 6.39 1.56
N GLY A 99 -3.03 5.89 1.09
CA GLY A 99 -2.22 4.91 1.83
C GLY A 99 -1.64 5.47 3.13
N SER A 100 -1.28 6.76 3.16
CA SER A 100 -0.78 7.43 4.36
C SER A 100 -1.88 7.65 5.40
N ILE A 101 -3.09 8.05 4.96
CA ILE A 101 -4.25 8.21 5.84
C ILE A 101 -4.63 6.87 6.45
N VAL A 102 -4.67 5.80 5.66
CA VAL A 102 -5.04 4.45 6.13
C VAL A 102 -3.98 3.84 7.06
N GLY A 103 -2.69 4.14 6.84
CA GLY A 103 -1.60 3.55 7.62
C GLY A 103 -1.13 4.37 8.82
N GLY A 104 -1.47 5.67 8.87
CA GLY A 104 -0.96 6.62 9.87
C GLY A 104 -2.00 7.11 10.88
N LEU A 105 -3.30 6.83 10.67
CA LEU A 105 -4.41 7.10 11.59
C LEU A 105 -4.89 5.79 12.23
#